data_AF-A0A0H5QTH6-F1
#
_entry.id   AF-A0A0H5QTH6-F1
#
_cell.length_a   1.000
_cell.length_b   1.000
_cell.length_c   1.000
_cell.angle_alpha   90.00
_cell.angle_beta   90.00
_cell.angle_gamma   90.00
#
_symmetry.space_group_name_H-M   'P 1'
#
loop_
_entity.id
_entity.type
_entity.pdbx_description
1 polymer ?
#
loop_
_entity_poly.entity_id
_entity_poly.type
_entity_poly.pdbx_seq_one_letter_code
_entity_poly.pdbx_strand_id
1 'polypeptide(L)'
;MEGRTFFTAGEKSFELIDISEDRVRWFKLCERSRRFVGGIRIDENNLRWVCGAMKEASKGEGKLCRRWGRKIEAYIFRVYQNFNSYGRFVRIEAWLGDKKSSVIIP
;
A
#
# COMPACT_ATOMS: atom_id res chain seq x y z
N MET A 1 -2.94 10.25 -20.77
CA MET A 1 -1.86 9.64 -19.97
C MET A 1 -1.68 10.33 -18.61
N GLU A 2 -2.59 11.22 -18.20
CA GLU A 2 -2.60 11.83 -16.88
C GLU A 2 -3.42 10.96 -15.90
N GLY A 3 -3.00 10.87 -14.64
CA GLY A 3 -3.74 10.16 -13.57
C GLY A 3 -3.32 8.71 -13.31
N ARG A 4 -2.22 8.23 -13.91
CA ARG A 4 -1.65 6.90 -13.60
C ARG A 4 -0.17 6.99 -13.27
N THR A 5 0.25 6.30 -12.22
CA THR A 5 1.66 6.12 -11.85
C THR A 5 1.98 4.65 -11.84
N PHE A 6 3.07 4.27 -12.50
CA PHE A 6 3.53 2.88 -12.59
C PHE A 6 4.91 2.75 -11.95
N PHE A 7 5.14 1.66 -11.23
CA PHE A 7 6.46 1.30 -10.73
C PHE A 7 6.62 -0.22 -10.61
N THR A 8 7.86 -0.69 -10.59
CA THR A 8 8.22 -2.09 -10.33
C THR A 8 8.97 -2.20 -9.02
N ALA A 9 8.79 -3.32 -8.32
CA ALA A 9 9.58 -3.67 -7.14
C ALA A 9 9.71 -5.20 -7.05
N GLY A 10 10.95 -5.69 -7.05
CA GLY A 10 11.24 -7.11 -7.24
C GLY A 10 10.61 -7.65 -8.53
N GLU A 11 9.95 -8.81 -8.45
CA GLU A 11 9.25 -9.43 -9.59
C GLU A 11 7.79 -8.97 -9.75
N LYS A 12 7.42 -7.84 -9.14
CA LYS A 12 6.06 -7.31 -9.14
C LYS A 12 5.99 -5.96 -9.83
N SER A 13 4.82 -5.69 -10.39
CA SER A 13 4.49 -4.37 -10.93
C SER A 13 3.30 -3.78 -10.19
N PHE A 14 3.29 -2.45 -10.08
CA PHE A 14 2.31 -1.69 -9.36
C PHE A 14 1.78 -0.55 -10.21
N GLU A 15 0.48 -0.32 -10.12
CA GLU A 15 -0.20 0.74 -10.86
C GLU A 15 -1.09 1.51 -9.88
N LEU A 16 -0.79 2.79 -9.66
CA LEU A 16 -1.65 3.72 -8.94
C LEU A 16 -2.52 4.44 -9.96
N ILE A 17 -3.84 4.32 -9.80
CA ILE A 17 -4.83 4.86 -10.72
C ILE A 17 -5.72 5.83 -9.94
N ASP A 18 -5.85 7.08 -10.41
CA ASP A 18 -6.86 8.00 -9.92
C ASP A 18 -8.26 7.48 -10.31
N ILE A 19 -9.12 7.31 -9.30
CA ILE A 19 -10.50 6.81 -9.44
C ILE A 19 -11.50 7.79 -8.83
N SER A 20 -11.11 9.07 -8.73
CA SER A 20 -11.95 10.10 -8.13
C SER A 20 -13.19 10.34 -8.96
N GLU A 21 -14.36 10.27 -8.34
CA GLU A 21 -15.66 10.58 -8.97
C GLU A 21 -16.17 11.98 -8.55
N ASP A 22 -15.62 12.54 -7.46
CA ASP A 22 -16.06 13.80 -6.86
C ASP A 22 -14.87 14.66 -6.35
N ARG A 23 -15.13 15.52 -5.36
CA ARG A 23 -14.10 16.38 -4.74
C ARG A 23 -13.09 15.61 -3.88
N VAL A 24 -13.45 14.43 -3.37
CA VAL A 24 -12.55 13.62 -2.54
C VAL A 24 -11.73 12.74 -3.47
N ARG A 25 -10.41 12.93 -3.44
CA ARG A 25 -9.54 12.17 -4.32
C ARG A 25 -9.30 10.76 -3.81
N TRP A 26 -9.64 9.79 -4.64
CA TRP A 26 -9.47 8.36 -4.39
C TRP A 26 -8.55 7.72 -5.41
N PHE A 27 -7.78 6.76 -4.95
CA PHE A 27 -6.84 6.02 -5.77
C PHE A 27 -7.04 4.52 -5.61
N LYS A 28 -6.77 3.78 -6.67
CA LYS A 28 -6.59 2.33 -6.65
C LYS A 28 -5.12 2.02 -6.82
N LEU A 29 -4.51 1.38 -5.82
CA LEU A 29 -3.16 0.83 -5.94
C LEU A 29 -3.27 -0.65 -6.29
N CYS A 30 -2.98 -1.00 -7.54
CA CYS A 30 -2.98 -2.36 -8.04
C CYS A 30 -1.60 -2.99 -7.86
N GLU A 31 -1.58 -4.25 -7.42
CA GLU A 31 -0.39 -5.12 -7.40
C GLU A 31 -0.60 -6.23 -8.44
N ARG A 32 0.40 -6.44 -9.30
CA ARG A 32 0.45 -7.57 -10.23
C ARG A 32 1.75 -8.33 -10.05
N SER A 33 1.63 -9.64 -9.87
CA SER A 33 2.71 -10.62 -9.87
C SER A 33 2.35 -11.78 -10.81
N ARG A 34 3.29 -12.71 -11.03
CA ARG A 34 3.07 -13.86 -11.90
C ARG A 34 1.83 -14.70 -11.54
N ARG A 35 1.46 -14.77 -10.27
CA ARG A 35 0.36 -15.65 -9.78
C ARG A 35 -0.78 -14.90 -9.10
N PHE A 36 -0.60 -13.61 -8.81
CA PHE A 36 -1.55 -12.85 -8.01
C PHE A 36 -1.74 -11.45 -8.56
N VAL A 37 -3.00 -11.06 -8.68
CA VAL A 37 -3.43 -9.69 -8.98
C VAL A 37 -4.33 -9.24 -7.85
N GLY A 38 -4.02 -8.10 -7.27
CA GLY A 38 -4.78 -7.54 -6.15
C GLY A 38 -4.65 -6.02 -6.11
N GLY A 39 -5.14 -5.43 -5.03
CA GLY A 39 -4.99 -4.00 -4.83
C GLY A 39 -5.82 -3.49 -3.67
N ILE A 40 -5.60 -2.23 -3.33
CA ILE A 40 -6.34 -1.50 -2.29
C ILE A 40 -6.96 -0.23 -2.90
N ARG A 41 -8.05 0.24 -2.29
CA ARG A 41 -8.57 1.61 -2.49
C ARG A 41 -8.10 2.49 -1.33
N ILE A 42 -7.67 3.70 -1.64
CA ILE A 42 -7.08 4.61 -0.66
C ILE A 42 -7.34 6.06 -1.09
N ASP A 43 -7.76 6.92 -0.17
CA ASP A 43 -7.89 8.35 -0.43
C ASP A 43 -6.53 9.06 -0.40
N GLU A 44 -6.48 10.29 -0.92
CA GLU A 44 -5.25 11.09 -1.01
C GLU A 44 -4.54 11.27 0.34
N ASN A 45 -5.28 11.54 1.42
CA ASN A 45 -4.70 11.82 2.72
C ASN A 45 -4.06 10.56 3.30
N ASN A 46 -4.71 9.41 3.15
CA ASN A 46 -4.14 8.13 3.55
C ASN A 46 -2.98 7.72 2.64
N LEU A 47 -3.04 7.98 1.34
CA LEU A 47 -1.93 7.68 0.43
C LEU A 47 -0.66 8.44 0.83
N ARG A 48 -0.77 9.74 1.12
CA ARG A 48 0.35 10.56 1.62
C ARG A 48 0.90 10.03 2.95
N TRP A 49 0.02 9.61 3.86
CA TRP A 49 0.42 8.99 5.12
C TRP A 49 1.16 7.65 4.90
N VAL A 50 0.68 6.79 3.99
CA VAL A 50 1.34 5.54 3.61
C VAL A 50 2.73 5.83 3.04
N CYS A 51 2.88 6.82 2.16
CA CYS A 51 4.18 7.24 1.65
C CYS A 51 5.13 7.67 2.78
N GLY A 52 4.63 8.39 3.79
CA GLY A 52 5.39 8.72 4.99
C GLY A 52 5.84 7.48 5.78
N ALA A 53 4.95 6.53 6.01
CA ALA A 53 5.28 5.27 6.67
C ALA A 53 6.29 4.43 5.87
N MET A 54 6.18 4.40 4.54
CA MET A 54 7.16 3.75 3.66
C MET A 54 8.54 4.40 3.74
N LYS A 55 8.60 5.74 3.84
CA LYS A 55 9.87 6.47 4.04
C LYS A 55 10.51 6.16 5.39
N GLU A 56 9.73 5.93 6.44
CA GLU A 56 10.28 5.47 7.72
C GLU A 56 10.69 3.99 7.68
N ALA A 57 9.97 3.16 6.92
CA ALA A 57 10.35 1.76 6.69
C ALA A 57 11.67 1.65 5.91
N SER A 58 11.92 2.52 4.92
CA SER A 58 13.15 2.48 4.12
C SER A 58 14.42 2.75 4.92
N LYS A 59 14.30 3.39 6.09
CA LYS A 59 15.41 3.63 7.03
C LYS A 59 15.70 2.43 7.94
N GLY A 60 14.85 1.40 7.94
CA GLY A 60 15.04 0.23 8.79
C GLY A 60 16.11 -0.69 8.24
N GLU A 61 16.90 -1.31 9.12
CA GLU A 61 17.97 -2.26 8.77
C GLU A 61 17.76 -3.61 9.46
N GLY A 62 18.36 -4.66 8.91
CA GLY A 62 18.31 -6.01 9.49
C GLY A 62 16.89 -6.59 9.60
N LYS A 63 16.63 -7.26 10.74
CA LYS A 63 15.39 -7.99 11.05
C LYS A 63 14.35 -7.12 11.76
N LEU A 64 14.23 -5.86 11.33
CA LEU A 64 13.35 -4.90 11.98
C LEU A 64 11.89 -5.09 11.55
N CYS A 65 10.99 -5.20 12.53
CA CYS A 65 9.55 -5.20 12.30
C CYS A 65 8.92 -3.94 12.89
N ARG A 66 8.13 -3.21 12.08
CA ARG A 66 7.41 -2.00 12.51
C ARG A 66 5.98 -2.03 12.00
N ARG A 67 5.09 -1.34 12.72
CA ARG A 67 3.68 -1.23 12.35
C ARG A 67 3.19 0.19 12.58
N TRP A 68 2.55 0.74 11.56
CA TRP A 68 1.81 2.00 11.63
C TRP A 68 0.34 1.71 11.32
N GLY A 69 -0.58 2.42 11.98
CA GLY A 69 -2.01 2.25 11.78
C GLY A 69 -2.75 3.57 11.89
N ARG A 70 -3.80 3.71 11.08
CA ARG A 70 -4.69 4.88 11.10
C ARG A 70 -6.12 4.43 10.81
N LYS A 71 -7.09 4.98 11.54
CA LYS A 71 -8.52 4.82 11.27
C LYS A 71 -9.05 6.14 10.70
N ILE A 72 -9.73 6.08 9.56
CA ILE A 72 -10.44 7.21 8.96
C ILE A 72 -11.83 6.71 8.56
N GLU A 73 -12.87 7.35 9.11
CA GLU A 73 -14.26 6.95 8.92
C GLU A 73 -14.45 5.44 9.19
N ALA A 74 -14.95 4.69 8.20
CA ALA A 74 -15.15 3.25 8.26
C ALA A 74 -13.88 2.44 7.89
N TYR A 75 -12.83 3.08 7.37
CA TYR A 75 -11.61 2.42 6.92
C TYR A 75 -10.54 2.36 8.02
N ILE A 76 -9.83 1.22 8.09
CA ILE A 76 -8.59 1.09 8.86
C ILE A 76 -7.45 0.77 7.90
N PHE A 77 -6.46 1.66 7.86
CA PHE A 77 -5.23 1.45 7.10
C PHE A 77 -4.10 1.04 8.04
N ARG A 78 -3.31 0.05 7.61
CA ARG A 78 -2.13 -0.41 8.35
C ARG A 78 -0.96 -0.59 7.40
N VAL A 79 0.21 -0.13 7.81
CA VAL A 79 1.48 -0.36 7.12
C VAL A 79 2.35 -1.19 8.03
N TYR A 80 2.91 -2.27 7.50
CA TYR A 80 3.80 -3.17 8.21
C TYR A 80 5.12 -3.24 7.47
N GLN A 81 6.22 -2.95 8.16
CA GLN A 81 7.56 -3.36 7.75
C GLN A 81 7.84 -4.72 8.38
N ASN A 82 8.12 -5.72 7.57
CA ASN A 82 8.40 -7.09 8.01
C ASN A 82 9.56 -7.70 7.20
N PHE A 83 9.97 -8.91 7.59
CA PHE A 83 10.89 -9.73 6.84
C PHE A 83 10.46 -11.21 6.90
N ASN A 84 10.87 -12.01 5.92
CA ASN A 84 10.71 -13.46 5.89
C ASN A 84 11.94 -14.10 5.22
N SER A 85 11.85 -15.39 4.86
CA SER A 85 12.92 -16.13 4.16
C SER A 85 13.31 -15.55 2.80
N TYR A 86 12.44 -14.74 2.18
CA TYR A 86 12.65 -14.11 0.88
C TYR A 86 13.16 -12.66 1.00
N GLY A 87 13.36 -12.16 2.22
CA GLY A 87 13.85 -10.81 2.47
C GLY A 87 12.83 -9.91 3.18
N ARG A 88 13.09 -8.60 3.13
CA ARG A 88 12.23 -7.57 3.71
C ARG A 88 11.06 -7.26 2.78
N PHE A 89 9.97 -6.76 3.35
CA PHE A 89 8.84 -6.27 2.59
C PHE A 89 8.01 -5.28 3.41
N VAL A 90 7.30 -4.41 2.70
CA VAL A 90 6.24 -3.56 3.24
C VAL A 90 4.89 -4.12 2.83
N ARG A 91 4.02 -4.38 3.81
CA ARG A 91 2.62 -4.75 3.57
C ARG A 91 1.72 -3.58 3.94
N ILE A 92 0.87 -3.17 3.02
CA ILE A 92 -0.16 -2.15 3.25
C ILE A 92 -1.51 -2.87 3.24
N GLU A 93 -2.30 -2.67 4.28
CA GLU A 93 -3.63 -3.24 4.42
C GLU A 93 -4.68 -2.13 4.48
N ALA A 94 -5.80 -2.34 3.81
CA ALA A 94 -7.01 -1.53 3.90
C ALA A 94 -8.16 -2.43 4.35
N TRP A 95 -8.80 -2.06 5.45
CA TRP A 95 -9.92 -2.77 6.07
C TRP A 95 -11.18 -1.92 6.00
N LEU A 96 -12.30 -2.53 5.63
CA LEU A 96 -13.65 -1.95 5.70
C LEU A 96 -14.56 -2.96 6.40
N GLY A 97 -14.79 -2.77 7.69
CA GLY A 97 -15.35 -3.82 8.54
C GLY A 97 -14.50 -5.09 8.46
N ASP A 98 -15.12 -6.21 8.12
CA ASP A 98 -14.44 -7.51 7.97
C ASP A 98 -13.76 -7.71 6.60
N LYS A 99 -14.00 -6.81 5.64
CA LYS A 99 -13.39 -6.90 4.32
C LYS A 99 -11.96 -6.37 4.38
N LYS A 100 -11.00 -7.24 4.07
CA LYS A 100 -9.58 -6.91 4.00
C LYS A 100 -9.09 -6.94 2.56
N SER A 101 -8.31 -5.92 2.19
CA SER A 101 -7.48 -5.91 1.00
C SER A 101 -6.05 -5.52 1.37
N SER A 102 -5.07 -5.97 0.60
CA SER A 102 -3.67 -5.65 0.88
C SER A 102 -2.81 -5.66 -0.37
N VAL A 103 -1.71 -4.91 -0.31
CA VAL A 103 -0.60 -5.01 -1.25
C VAL A 103 0.71 -5.30 -0.51
N ILE A 104 1.61 -6.04 -1.15
CA ILE A 104 2.93 -6.39 -0.60
C ILE A 104 4.02 -5.90 -1.56
N ILE A 105 4.75 -4.87 -1.13
CA ILE A 105 5.88 -4.27 -1.83
C ILE A 105 7.17 -4.87 -1.26
N PRO A 106 7.98 -5.58 -2.07
CA PRO A 106 9.30 -6.06 -1.64
C PRO A 106 10.23 -4.92 -1.22
#